data_AF-A0A9Q8Q488-F1
#
_entry.id   AF-A0A9Q8Q488-F1
#
_cell.length_a   1.000
_cell.length_b   1.000
_cell.length_c   1.000
_cell.angle_alpha   90.00
_cell.angle_beta   90.00
_cell.angle_gamma   90.00
#
_symmetry.space_group_name_H-M   'P 1'
#
loop_
_entity.id
_entity.type
_entity.pdbx_description
1 polymer ?
#
loop_
_entity_poly.entity_id
_entity_poly.type
_entity_poly.pdbx_seq_one_letter_code
_entity_poly.pdbx_strand_id
1 'polypeptide(L)'
;MNATQLFLIALNSINENREPSHTELSKIYVFYRAEIENKNISINEFILNQDWPLTDGHDTQKVLHFIETYLHLSLIKASARKQYIQHES
;
A
#
# COMPACT_ATOMS: atom_id res chain seq x y z
N MET A 1 -7.30 -7.32 4.79
CA MET A 1 -6.86 -7.21 3.38
C MET A 1 -5.60 -8.05 3.22
N ASN A 2 -5.39 -8.74 2.12
CA ASN A 2 -4.13 -9.45 1.83
C ASN A 2 -3.43 -8.86 0.58
N ALA A 3 -2.23 -9.35 0.24
CA ALA A 3 -1.47 -8.86 -0.92
C ALA A 3 -2.25 -8.99 -2.24
N THR A 4 -3.00 -10.09 -2.44
CA THR A 4 -3.87 -10.27 -3.61
C THR A 4 -4.96 -9.21 -3.70
N GLN A 5 -5.59 -8.85 -2.58
CA GLN A 5 -6.60 -7.80 -2.55
C GLN A 5 -6.01 -6.42 -2.81
N LEU A 6 -4.81 -6.14 -2.28
CA LEU A 6 -4.06 -4.92 -2.58
C LEU A 6 -3.76 -4.82 -4.09
N PHE A 7 -3.32 -5.93 -4.68
CA PHE A 7 -3.09 -6.06 -6.11
C PHE A 7 -4.35 -5.80 -6.94
N LEU A 8 -5.48 -6.40 -6.57
CA LEU A 8 -6.76 -6.19 -7.26
C LEU A 8 -7.25 -4.74 -7.17
N ILE A 9 -7.05 -4.07 -6.04
CA ILE A 9 -7.35 -2.63 -5.91
C ILE A 9 -6.51 -1.84 -6.91
N ALA A 10 -5.21 -2.10 -6.96
CA ALA A 10 -4.31 -1.42 -7.89
C ALA A 10 -4.73 -1.64 -9.35
N LEU A 11 -5.00 -2.89 -9.76
CA LEU A 11 -5.48 -3.21 -11.09
C LEU A 11 -6.78 -2.49 -11.44
N ASN A 12 -7.79 -2.56 -10.56
CA ASN A 12 -9.09 -1.95 -10.83
C ASN A 12 -8.97 -0.42 -10.93
N SER A 13 -8.20 0.20 -10.03
CA SER A 13 -7.97 1.64 -10.06
C SER A 13 -7.25 2.09 -11.34
N ILE A 14 -6.25 1.33 -11.81
CA ILE A 14 -5.54 1.62 -13.07
C ILE A 14 -6.49 1.44 -14.27
N ASN A 15 -7.23 0.34 -14.33
CA ASN A 15 -8.15 0.04 -15.42
C ASN A 15 -9.29 1.06 -15.53
N GLU A 16 -9.79 1.53 -14.40
CA GLU A 16 -10.86 2.54 -14.33
C GLU A 16 -10.32 3.98 -14.40
N ASN A 17 -8.99 4.15 -14.49
CA ASN A 17 -8.30 5.45 -14.46
C ASN A 17 -8.77 6.33 -13.27
N ARG A 18 -8.83 5.73 -12.08
CA ARG A 18 -9.29 6.39 -10.85
C ARG A 18 -8.32 6.21 -9.69
N GLU A 19 -8.43 7.11 -8.73
CA GLU A 19 -7.79 6.94 -7.43
C GLU A 19 -8.58 5.92 -6.55
N PRO A 20 -7.93 5.29 -5.55
CA PRO A 20 -8.63 4.56 -4.52
C PRO A 20 -9.61 5.47 -3.77
N SER A 21 -10.81 4.95 -3.54
CA SER A 21 -11.80 5.56 -2.66
C SER A 21 -11.29 5.67 -1.22
N HIS A 22 -11.95 6.50 -0.41
CA HIS A 22 -11.65 6.63 1.02
C HIS A 22 -11.65 5.28 1.76
N THR A 23 -12.56 4.38 1.39
CA THR A 23 -12.66 3.04 1.96
C THR A 23 -11.47 2.18 1.56
N GLU A 24 -11.04 2.23 0.30
CA GLU A 24 -9.84 1.50 -0.17
C GLU A 24 -8.57 2.06 0.48
N LEU A 25 -8.41 3.38 0.57
CA LEU A 25 -7.31 4.01 1.30
C LEU A 25 -7.27 3.57 2.77
N SER A 26 -8.43 3.44 3.43
CA SER A 26 -8.50 2.95 4.80
C SER A 26 -8.09 1.49 4.91
N LYS A 27 -8.48 0.64 3.95
CA LYS A 27 -8.04 -0.77 3.88
C LYS A 27 -6.53 -0.89 3.63
N ILE A 28 -5.98 -0.07 2.72
CA ILE A 28 -4.53 0.00 2.45
C ILE A 28 -3.77 0.43 3.70
N TYR A 29 -4.26 1.41 4.44
CA TYR A 29 -3.66 1.82 5.70
C TYR A 29 -3.65 0.70 6.74
N VAL A 30 -4.77 0.00 6.94
CA VAL A 30 -4.85 -1.13 7.88
C VAL A 30 -3.91 -2.25 7.46
N PHE A 31 -3.80 -2.52 6.16
CA PHE A 31 -2.85 -3.47 5.60
C PHE A 31 -1.41 -3.07 5.88
N TYR A 32 -1.04 -1.83 5.58
CA TYR A 32 0.30 -1.30 5.87
C TYR A 32 0.66 -1.47 7.35
N ARG A 33 -0.26 -1.14 8.27
CA ARG A 33 -0.05 -1.34 9.71
C ARG A 33 0.24 -2.80 10.05
N ALA A 34 -0.57 -3.73 9.55
CA ALA A 34 -0.52 -5.13 9.91
C ALA A 34 0.66 -5.89 9.26
N GLU A 35 0.93 -5.62 7.99
CA GLU A 35 1.81 -6.44 7.16
C GLU A 35 3.20 -5.82 6.97
N ILE A 36 3.35 -4.51 7.21
CA ILE A 36 4.62 -3.81 7.00
C ILE A 36 5.13 -3.25 8.33
N GLU A 37 4.38 -2.34 8.94
CA GLU A 37 4.85 -1.64 10.14
C GLU A 37 4.98 -2.57 11.35
N ASN A 38 3.95 -3.36 11.66
CA ASN A 38 3.99 -4.27 12.82
C ASN A 38 4.98 -5.42 12.63
N LYS A 39 5.30 -5.77 11.38
CA LYS A 39 6.30 -6.80 11.04
C LYS A 39 7.71 -6.22 10.90
N ASN A 40 7.86 -4.90 11.03
CA ASN A 40 9.13 -4.18 10.93
C ASN A 40 9.89 -4.47 9.62
N ILE A 41 9.17 -4.60 8.51
CA ILE A 41 9.74 -4.73 7.17
C ILE A 41 9.62 -3.41 6.41
N SER A 42 10.49 -3.18 5.44
CA SER A 42 10.38 -2.00 4.57
C SER A 42 9.32 -2.20 3.47
N ILE A 43 8.78 -1.10 2.92
CA ILE A 43 7.86 -1.18 1.76
C ILE A 43 8.54 -1.87 0.57
N ASN A 44 9.81 -1.54 0.30
CA ASN A 44 10.58 -2.14 -0.78
C ASN A 44 10.77 -3.65 -0.58
N GLU A 45 11.15 -4.05 0.64
CA GLU A 45 11.27 -5.46 0.99
C GLU A 45 9.94 -6.20 0.84
N PHE A 46 8.84 -5.60 1.29
CA PHE A 46 7.51 -6.18 1.10
C PHE A 46 7.20 -6.40 -0.39
N ILE A 47 7.39 -5.38 -1.24
CA ILE A 47 7.10 -5.43 -2.67
C ILE A 47 7.94 -6.49 -3.38
N LEU A 48 9.24 -6.57 -3.06
CA LEU A 48 10.17 -7.53 -3.69
C LEU A 48 9.89 -8.98 -3.28
N ASN A 49 9.34 -9.20 -2.09
CA ASN A 49 9.07 -10.53 -1.54
C ASN A 49 7.66 -11.07 -1.85
N GLN A 50 6.88 -10.42 -2.71
CA GLN A 50 5.58 -10.94 -3.14
C GLN A 50 5.66 -11.66 -4.48
N ASP A 51 4.96 -12.78 -4.57
CA ASP A 51 4.64 -13.43 -5.85
C ASP A 51 3.48 -12.72 -6.54
N TRP A 52 3.73 -11.52 -7.08
CA TRP A 52 2.71 -10.77 -7.79
C TRP A 52 2.25 -11.52 -9.05
N PRO A 53 0.93 -11.71 -9.28
CA PRO A 53 0.41 -12.42 -10.45
C PRO A 53 0.44 -11.51 -11.69
N LEU A 54 1.64 -11.14 -12.13
CA LEU A 54 1.92 -10.18 -13.18
C LEU A 54 2.49 -10.90 -14.41
N THR A 55 1.80 -10.82 -15.55
CA THR A 55 2.18 -11.52 -16.80
C THR A 55 2.64 -10.60 -17.93
N ASP A 56 2.41 -9.29 -17.81
CA ASP A 56 2.81 -8.27 -18.80
C ASP A 56 3.66 -7.18 -18.16
N GLY A 57 4.90 -7.01 -18.63
CA GLY A 57 5.93 -6.19 -18.00
C GLY A 57 5.60 -4.69 -17.92
N HIS A 58 4.82 -4.14 -18.86
CA HIS A 58 4.44 -2.73 -18.83
C HIS A 58 3.35 -2.44 -17.80
N ASP A 59 2.35 -3.34 -17.69
CA ASP A 59 1.29 -3.20 -16.69
C ASP A 59 1.79 -3.57 -15.28
N THR A 60 2.80 -4.43 -15.21
CA THR A 60 3.55 -4.74 -13.97
C THR A 60 4.09 -3.48 -13.32
N GLN A 61 4.83 -2.65 -14.06
CA GLN A 61 5.45 -1.45 -13.48
C GLN A 61 4.40 -0.46 -12.97
N LYS A 62 3.29 -0.28 -13.70
CA LYS A 62 2.19 0.61 -13.28
C LYS A 62 1.55 0.13 -11.98
N VAL A 63 1.28 -1.18 -11.88
CA VAL A 63 0.68 -1.78 -10.68
C VAL A 63 1.62 -1.65 -9.48
N LEU A 64 2.91 -1.96 -9.66
CA LEU A 64 3.89 -1.85 -8.57
C LEU A 64 4.06 -0.41 -8.10
N HIS A 65 4.13 0.55 -9.04
CA HIS A 65 4.21 1.97 -8.72
C HIS A 65 2.97 2.46 -7.95
N PHE A 66 1.78 2.00 -8.34
CA PHE A 66 0.55 2.30 -7.63
C PHE A 66 0.60 1.77 -6.19
N ILE A 67 0.95 0.49 -6.00
CA ILE A 67 1.05 -0.14 -4.70
C ILE A 67 2.04 0.61 -3.81
N GLU A 68 3.25 0.88 -4.32
CA GLU A 68 4.29 1.63 -3.63
C GLU A 68 3.78 3.01 -3.16
N THR A 69 3.14 3.76 -4.05
CA THR A 69 2.59 5.10 -3.77
C THR A 69 1.64 5.08 -2.58
N TYR A 70 0.65 4.19 -2.58
CA TYR A 70 -0.36 4.17 -1.51
C TYR A 70 0.13 3.52 -0.21
N LEU A 71 1.16 2.67 -0.27
CA LEU A 71 1.88 2.23 0.94
C LEU A 71 2.69 3.38 1.55
N HIS A 72 3.36 4.21 0.74
CA HIS A 72 4.07 5.40 1.22
C HIS A 72 3.13 6.44 1.82
N LEU A 73 1.96 6.67 1.23
CA LEU A 73 0.93 7.52 1.83
C LEU A 73 0.48 7.00 3.21
N SER A 74 0.39 5.67 3.35
CA SER A 74 0.04 5.03 4.63
C SER A 74 1.15 5.20 5.68
N LEU A 75 2.41 5.10 5.28
CA LEU A 75 3.58 5.41 6.11
C LEU A 75 3.53 6.86 6.61
N ILE A 76 3.34 7.84 5.72
CA ILE A 76 3.25 9.26 6.09
C ILE A 76 2.14 9.48 7.12
N LYS A 77 0.96 8.89 6.88
CA LYS A 77 -0.18 8.96 7.81
C LYS A 77 0.13 8.33 9.17
N ALA A 78 0.84 7.19 9.20
CA ALA A 78 1.26 6.55 10.44
C ALA A 78 2.27 7.39 11.22
N SER A 79 3.25 7.97 10.53
CA SER A 79 4.28 8.83 11.12
C SER A 79 3.69 10.11 11.72
N ALA A 80 2.76 10.78 11.02
CA ALA A 80 2.08 11.97 11.52
C ALA A 80 1.31 11.68 12.82
N ARG A 81 0.68 10.51 12.94
CA ARG A 81 -0.01 10.09 14.17
C ARG A 81 0.94 9.84 15.34
N LYS A 82 2.12 9.27 15.10
CA LYS A 82 3.13 9.07 16.16
C LYS A 82 3.63 10.40 16.72
N GLN A 83 3.85 11.38 15.86
CA GLN A 83 4.27 12.72 16.26
C GLN A 83 3.22 13.41 17.12
N TYR A 84 1.94 13.28 16.76
CA TYR A 84 0.83 13.84 17.54
C TYR A 84 0.79 13.27 18.98
N ILE A 85 0.90 11.94 19.11
CA ILE A 85 0.85 11.27 20.43
C ILE A 85 2.07 11.66 21.30
N GLN A 86 3.25 11.85 20.69
CA GLN A 86 4.46 12.28 21.40
C GLN A 86 4.41 13.73 21.89
N HIS A 87 3.62 14.58 21.25
CA HIS A 87 3.44 15.98 21.68
C HIS A 87 2.38 16.15 22.78
N GLU A 88 1.52 15.17 23.01
CA GLU A 88 0.47 15.18 24.05
C GLU A 88 0.86 14.39 25.33
N SER A 89 2.04 13.76 25.35
CA SER A 89 2.56 12.97 26.49
C SER A 89 3.63 13.75 27.26
#